data_AF-A0A5C6CPZ4-F1
#
_entry.id   AF-A0A5C6CPZ4-F1
#
_cell.length_a   1.000
_cell.length_b   1.000
_cell.length_c   1.000
_cell.angle_alpha   90.00
_cell.angle_beta   90.00
_cell.angle_gamma   90.00
#
_symmetry.space_group_name_H-M   'P 1'
#
loop_
_entity.id
_entity.type
_entity.pdbx_description
1 polymer ?
#
loop_
_entity_poly.entity_id
_entity_poly.type
_entity_poly.pdbx_seq_one_letter_code
_entity_poly.pdbx_strand_id
1 'polypeptide(L)'
;MPNDPLKVPPPASPTLPLGQARRLTLSPQIADLIASVAAGTTSVAEATTALQIAHLDSIAPPSVGSEADQMRVIEGATVDLGRQTRCGFGEVIYGEGKEFDLIARIIDSQIADAQTSLVTRICPQTAEKLKTRFPNSHHCPLGRTFRTHLDGQAPCPAPIDPDAHRFHAAVVTAGSTDAAVAAEAIQTLTWMGVAVRRFTDIGVAGPQRLIHALPELRKASAVVVIAGMEGALPPVVAGHLSAPIFAVPTSVGYGATLGGLTPLLGMLSSCAANVAVVNIDAGFKGGYLAGTIIRQLENATQNQTNDSSVKDPTP
;
A
#
# COMPACT_ATOMS: atom_id res chain seq x y z
N MET A 1 -38.61 -58.36 -36.68
CA MET A 1 -37.61 -57.28 -36.63
C MET A 1 -37.69 -56.61 -35.26
N PRO A 2 -36.95 -57.06 -34.23
CA PRO A 2 -36.76 -56.28 -33.02
C PRO A 2 -35.51 -55.40 -33.17
N ASN A 3 -35.67 -54.09 -32.98
CA ASN A 3 -34.58 -53.12 -32.98
C ASN A 3 -33.85 -53.14 -31.63
N ASP A 4 -32.53 -53.08 -31.77
CA ASP A 4 -31.42 -53.11 -30.82
C ASP A 4 -31.56 -52.16 -29.61
N PRO A 5 -31.23 -52.56 -28.36
CA PRO A 5 -31.18 -51.65 -27.23
C PRO A 5 -30.05 -50.63 -27.37
N LEU A 6 -30.40 -49.36 -27.14
CA LEU A 6 -29.51 -48.19 -27.11
C LEU A 6 -28.18 -48.46 -26.40
N LYS A 7 -27.09 -48.58 -27.17
CA LYS A 7 -25.72 -48.45 -26.68
C LYS A 7 -25.45 -46.99 -26.33
N VAL A 8 -25.45 -46.67 -25.03
CA VAL A 8 -24.93 -45.40 -24.52
C VAL A 8 -23.39 -45.45 -24.63
N PRO A 9 -22.72 -44.50 -25.31
CA PRO A 9 -21.27 -44.46 -25.33
C PRO A 9 -20.72 -44.11 -23.93
N PRO A 10 -19.54 -44.61 -23.55
CA PRO A 10 -18.94 -44.28 -22.26
C PRO A 10 -18.69 -42.77 -22.16
N PRO A 11 -18.75 -42.18 -20.95
CA PRO A 11 -18.47 -40.76 -20.78
C PRO A 11 -17.06 -40.46 -21.29
N ALA A 12 -16.94 -39.41 -22.10
CA ALA A 12 -15.64 -38.93 -22.57
C ALA A 12 -14.75 -38.61 -21.35
N SER A 13 -13.53 -39.10 -21.36
CA SER A 13 -12.51 -38.75 -20.37
C SER A 13 -12.40 -37.22 -20.30
N PRO A 14 -12.42 -36.60 -19.10
CA PRO A 14 -12.30 -35.16 -18.98
C PRO A 14 -10.96 -34.73 -19.54
N THR A 15 -10.97 -34.11 -20.72
CA THR A 15 -9.79 -33.54 -21.35
C THR A 15 -9.69 -32.10 -20.84
N LEU A 16 -8.74 -31.87 -19.94
CA LEU A 16 -8.42 -30.51 -19.49
C LEU A 16 -7.95 -29.68 -20.71
N PRO A 17 -8.41 -28.44 -20.86
CA PRO A 17 -7.85 -27.54 -21.87
C PRO A 17 -6.38 -27.29 -21.54
N LEU A 18 -5.49 -27.78 -22.41
CA LEU A 18 -4.05 -27.51 -22.35
C LEU A 18 -3.80 -26.06 -22.79
N GLY A 19 -3.96 -25.14 -21.85
CA GLY A 19 -3.66 -23.73 -22.04
C GLY A 19 -3.31 -23.09 -20.70
N GLN A 20 -2.02 -22.76 -20.52
CA GLN A 20 -1.41 -22.09 -19.35
C GLN A 20 -1.15 -22.95 -18.10
N ALA A 21 -0.33 -24.00 -18.24
CA ALA A 21 0.37 -24.54 -17.09
C ALA A 21 1.54 -23.61 -16.71
N ARG A 22 1.44 -22.91 -15.56
CA ARG A 22 2.65 -22.59 -14.78
C ARG A 22 3.45 -23.89 -14.67
N ARG A 23 4.75 -23.89 -14.99
CA ARG A 23 5.62 -25.04 -14.71
C ARG A 23 5.68 -25.23 -13.19
N LEU A 24 4.71 -25.96 -12.64
CA LEU A 24 4.80 -26.57 -11.33
C LEU A 24 5.75 -27.74 -11.53
N THR A 25 6.99 -27.62 -11.06
CA THR A 25 7.87 -28.77 -10.91
C THR A 25 7.25 -29.66 -9.83
N LEU A 26 6.54 -30.71 -10.26
CA LEU A 26 6.07 -31.76 -9.38
C LEU A 26 7.29 -32.37 -8.65
N SER A 27 7.14 -32.69 -7.37
CA SER A 27 8.21 -33.39 -6.67
C SER A 27 8.48 -34.74 -7.34
N PRO A 28 9.73 -35.23 -7.35
CA PRO A 28 10.07 -36.53 -7.95
C PRO A 28 9.18 -37.67 -7.45
N GLN A 29 8.82 -37.63 -6.16
CA GLN A 29 7.96 -38.63 -5.51
C GLN A 29 6.52 -38.65 -6.07
N ILE A 30 5.94 -37.50 -6.40
CA ILE A 30 4.59 -37.44 -6.99
C ILE A 30 4.63 -37.88 -8.45
N ALA A 31 5.70 -37.52 -9.18
CA ALA A 31 5.90 -37.97 -10.56
C ALA A 31 6.04 -39.50 -10.64
N ASP A 32 6.79 -40.11 -9.72
CA ASP A 32 6.97 -41.57 -9.66
C ASP A 32 5.67 -42.30 -9.28
N LEU A 33 4.88 -41.74 -8.37
CA LEU A 33 3.58 -42.31 -7.98
C LEU A 33 2.55 -42.22 -9.13
N ILE A 34 2.56 -41.14 -9.91
CA ILE A 34 1.71 -41.02 -11.11
C ILE A 34 2.16 -42.04 -12.17
N ALA A 35 3.47 -42.25 -12.33
CA ALA A 35 4.01 -43.24 -13.25
C ALA A 35 3.65 -44.68 -12.83
N SER A 36 3.64 -45.00 -11.53
CA SER A 36 3.26 -46.32 -11.03
C SER A 36 1.76 -46.62 -11.20
N VAL A 37 0.90 -45.60 -11.06
CA VAL A 37 -0.54 -45.73 -11.39
C VAL A 37 -0.73 -45.92 -12.90
N ALA A 38 -0.02 -45.16 -13.73
CA ALA A 38 -0.10 -45.30 -15.19
C ALA A 38 0.40 -46.66 -15.69
N ALA A 39 1.40 -47.25 -15.01
CA ALA A 39 1.90 -48.59 -15.28
C ALA A 39 1.01 -49.71 -14.69
N GLY A 40 -0.04 -49.37 -13.93
CA GLY A 40 -0.95 -50.33 -13.31
C GLY A 40 -0.35 -51.11 -12.13
N THR A 41 0.81 -50.70 -11.63
CA THR A 41 1.50 -51.34 -10.50
C THR A 41 1.05 -50.80 -9.15
N THR A 42 0.32 -49.68 -9.14
CA THR A 42 -0.33 -49.11 -7.95
C THR A 42 -1.77 -48.77 -8.29
N SER A 43 -2.71 -49.18 -7.44
CA SER A 43 -4.11 -48.82 -7.64
C SER A 43 -4.35 -47.34 -7.32
N VAL A 44 -5.40 -46.76 -7.93
CA VAL A 44 -5.79 -45.36 -7.64
C VAL A 44 -6.09 -45.14 -6.16
N ALA A 45 -6.66 -46.14 -5.48
CA ALA A 45 -6.95 -46.09 -4.04
C ALA A 45 -5.66 -46.01 -3.21
N GLU A 46 -4.69 -46.88 -3.49
CA GLU A 46 -3.38 -46.88 -2.80
C GLU A 46 -2.59 -45.60 -3.06
N ALA A 47 -2.59 -45.09 -4.29
CA ALA A 47 -1.96 -43.82 -4.61
C ALA A 47 -2.63 -42.64 -3.88
N THR A 48 -3.96 -42.65 -3.74
CA THR A 48 -4.71 -41.63 -3.00
C THR A 48 -4.37 -41.66 -1.51
N THR A 49 -4.26 -42.85 -0.92
CA THR A 49 -3.84 -43.01 0.48
C THR A 49 -2.40 -42.58 0.69
N ALA A 50 -1.49 -42.92 -0.24
CA ALA A 50 -0.10 -42.49 -0.18
C ALA A 50 0.04 -40.96 -0.27
N LEU A 51 -0.77 -40.30 -1.12
CA LEU A 51 -0.83 -38.84 -1.19
C LEU A 51 -1.39 -38.21 0.09
N GLN A 52 -2.38 -38.83 0.72
CA GLN A 52 -2.92 -38.37 2.01
C GLN A 52 -1.91 -38.53 3.15
N ILE A 53 -1.16 -39.62 3.18
CA ILE A 53 -0.11 -39.86 4.17
C ILE A 53 1.08 -38.91 3.94
N ALA A 54 1.52 -38.72 2.69
CA ALA A 54 2.54 -37.73 2.37
C ALA A 54 2.10 -36.30 2.69
N HIS A 55 0.79 -36.01 2.57
CA HIS A 55 0.21 -34.75 3.03
C HIS A 55 0.30 -34.62 4.56
N LEU A 56 0.04 -35.69 5.32
CA LEU A 56 0.18 -35.73 6.78
C LEU A 56 1.63 -35.64 7.27
N ASP A 57 2.59 -36.29 6.60
CA ASP A 57 4.02 -36.20 6.95
C ASP A 57 4.65 -34.87 6.51
N SER A 58 4.03 -34.16 5.55
CA SER A 58 4.36 -32.76 5.25
C SER A 58 3.81 -31.77 6.28
N ILE A 59 2.96 -32.23 7.21
CA ILE A 59 2.58 -31.48 8.41
C ILE A 59 3.70 -31.67 9.43
N ALA A 60 4.82 -30.99 9.17
CA ALA A 60 5.54 -30.36 10.27
C ALA A 60 4.51 -29.60 11.14
N PRO A 61 4.73 -29.46 12.48
CA PRO A 61 3.89 -28.57 13.28
C PRO A 61 3.74 -27.25 12.52
N PRO A 62 2.53 -26.67 12.37
CA PRO A 62 2.28 -25.63 11.39
C PRO A 62 3.26 -24.48 11.62
N SER A 63 4.27 -24.38 10.76
CA SER A 63 5.21 -23.27 10.70
C SER A 63 4.85 -22.35 9.54
N VAL A 64 3.55 -22.20 9.25
CA VAL A 64 3.07 -21.50 8.05
C VAL A 64 1.79 -20.74 8.39
N GLY A 65 1.93 -19.53 8.94
CA GLY A 65 0.93 -18.50 8.68
C GLY A 65 0.90 -18.21 7.18
N SER A 66 -0.22 -17.76 6.63
CA SER A 66 -0.24 -17.24 5.25
C SER A 66 0.85 -16.17 5.09
N GLU A 67 1.35 -15.86 3.88
CA GLU A 67 2.22 -14.67 3.69
C GLU A 67 1.58 -13.44 4.34
N ALA A 68 0.25 -13.38 4.35
CA ALA A 68 -0.53 -12.39 5.05
C ALA A 68 -0.42 -12.41 6.58
N ASP A 69 -0.03 -13.48 7.26
CA ASP A 69 0.10 -13.54 8.74
C ASP A 69 1.56 -13.58 9.22
N GLN A 70 2.51 -13.33 8.32
CA GLN A 70 3.93 -13.43 8.62
C GLN A 70 4.36 -12.35 9.64
N MET A 71 4.89 -12.79 10.77
CA MET A 71 5.46 -11.93 11.81
C MET A 71 6.91 -12.31 12.05
N ARG A 72 7.75 -11.33 12.42
CA ARG A 72 9.13 -11.58 12.84
C ARG A 72 9.39 -10.98 14.21
N VAL A 73 9.68 -11.84 15.18
CA VAL A 73 10.10 -11.41 16.52
C VAL A 73 11.57 -11.01 16.48
N ILE A 74 11.87 -9.81 16.94
CA ILE A 74 13.22 -9.28 17.12
C ILE A 74 13.36 -8.72 18.53
N GLU A 75 14.58 -8.40 18.95
CA GLU A 75 14.78 -7.73 20.24
C GLU A 75 14.08 -6.36 20.26
N GLY A 76 13.06 -6.22 21.11
CA GLY A 76 12.33 -4.97 21.36
C GLY A 76 11.13 -4.71 20.43
N ALA A 77 10.81 -5.60 19.48
CA ALA A 77 9.63 -5.45 18.61
C ALA A 77 9.20 -6.78 17.97
N THR A 78 7.96 -6.82 17.49
CA THR A 78 7.47 -7.85 16.56
C THR A 78 7.08 -7.15 15.27
N VAL A 79 7.79 -7.45 14.18
CA VAL A 79 7.60 -6.80 12.87
C VAL A 79 6.52 -7.55 12.09
N ASP A 80 5.53 -6.82 11.58
CA ASP A 80 4.41 -7.33 10.80
C ASP A 80 4.75 -7.33 9.30
N LEU A 81 5.37 -8.42 8.86
CA LEU A 81 5.77 -8.62 7.47
C LEU A 81 4.56 -8.92 6.59
N GLY A 82 3.54 -9.61 7.11
CA GLY A 82 2.33 -9.92 6.34
C GLY A 82 1.44 -8.71 6.05
N ARG A 83 1.73 -7.55 6.65
CA ARG A 83 0.93 -6.33 6.51
C ARG A 83 0.79 -5.87 5.06
N GLN A 84 1.83 -6.01 4.25
CA GLN A 84 1.78 -5.60 2.84
C GLN A 84 0.74 -6.41 2.06
N THR A 85 0.66 -7.71 2.31
CA THR A 85 -0.32 -8.59 1.68
C THR A 85 -1.74 -8.29 2.16
N ARG A 86 -1.94 -8.06 3.46
CA ARG A 86 -3.28 -7.79 4.04
C ARG A 86 -3.80 -6.38 3.72
N CYS A 87 -2.91 -5.38 3.75
CA CYS A 87 -3.28 -3.96 3.76
C CYS A 87 -2.79 -3.19 2.53
N GLY A 88 -2.08 -3.85 1.61
CA GLY A 88 -1.50 -3.26 0.39
C GLY A 88 -0.15 -2.57 0.58
N PHE A 89 0.27 -2.28 1.82
CA PHE A 89 1.53 -1.61 2.15
C PHE A 89 2.13 -2.16 3.45
N GLY A 90 3.47 -2.24 3.49
CA GLY A 90 4.24 -2.73 4.63
C GLY A 90 4.05 -1.93 5.92
N GLU A 91 4.60 -2.44 7.02
CA GLU A 91 4.57 -1.74 8.30
C GLU A 91 5.42 -0.46 8.27
N VAL A 92 4.89 0.62 8.86
CA VAL A 92 5.58 1.91 8.96
C VAL A 92 6.15 2.08 10.37
N ILE A 93 7.38 2.58 10.44
CA ILE A 93 8.13 2.69 11.69
C ILE A 93 7.92 4.08 12.29
N TYR A 94 7.22 4.17 13.42
CA TYR A 94 7.22 5.40 14.22
C TYR A 94 8.61 5.59 14.86
N GLY A 95 9.36 6.60 14.45
CA GLY A 95 10.75 6.81 14.86
C GLY A 95 10.94 7.72 16.07
N GLU A 96 9.94 8.53 16.43
CA GLU A 96 10.05 9.45 17.57
C GLU A 96 10.14 8.67 18.89
N GLY A 97 11.16 9.00 19.70
CA GLY A 97 11.45 8.31 20.95
C GLY A 97 12.09 6.92 20.80
N LYS A 98 12.37 6.44 19.58
CA LYS A 98 13.05 5.16 19.35
C LYS A 98 14.56 5.35 19.12
N GLU A 99 15.32 4.43 19.70
CA GLU A 99 16.76 4.33 19.50
C GLU A 99 17.11 3.82 18.10
N PHE A 100 18.30 4.22 17.62
CA PHE A 100 18.84 3.83 16.32
C PHE A 100 18.82 2.30 16.11
N ASP A 101 19.31 1.53 17.08
CA ASP A 101 19.47 0.08 16.92
C ASP A 101 18.13 -0.64 16.71
N LEU A 102 17.07 -0.20 17.41
CA LEU A 102 15.74 -0.77 17.22
C LEU A 102 15.19 -0.46 15.83
N ILE A 103 15.31 0.79 15.36
CA ILE A 103 14.85 1.17 14.02
C ILE A 103 15.64 0.38 12.96
N ALA A 104 16.95 0.26 13.10
CA ALA A 104 17.80 -0.48 12.18
C ALA A 104 17.39 -1.96 12.07
N ARG A 105 17.14 -2.64 13.21
CA ARG A 105 16.69 -4.05 13.21
C ARG A 105 15.33 -4.23 12.53
N ILE A 106 14.40 -3.29 12.69
CA ILE A 106 13.10 -3.33 12.01
C ILE A 106 13.30 -3.17 10.49
N ILE A 107 14.13 -2.21 10.07
CA ILE A 107 14.45 -2.00 8.64
C ILE A 107 15.11 -3.24 8.03
N ASP A 108 16.13 -3.81 8.69
CA ASP A 108 16.77 -5.05 8.22
C ASP A 108 15.75 -6.18 8.05
N SER A 109 14.80 -6.28 8.99
CA SER A 109 13.75 -7.30 8.94
C SER A 109 12.84 -7.14 7.72
N GLN A 110 12.45 -5.91 7.41
CA GLN A 110 11.62 -5.57 6.26
C GLN A 110 12.37 -5.79 4.93
N ILE A 111 13.63 -5.34 4.84
CA ILE A 111 14.45 -5.52 3.62
C ILE A 111 14.71 -7.00 3.35
N ALA A 112 14.98 -7.80 4.38
CA ALA A 112 15.15 -9.25 4.24
C ALA A 112 13.88 -9.97 3.75
N ASP A 113 12.72 -9.31 3.80
CA ASP A 113 11.44 -9.78 3.26
C ASP A 113 11.07 -9.06 1.95
N ALA A 114 12.04 -8.41 1.30
CA ALA A 114 11.85 -7.63 0.08
C ALA A 114 10.80 -6.51 0.21
N GLN A 115 10.72 -5.86 1.38
CA GLN A 115 9.86 -4.72 1.64
C GLN A 115 10.67 -3.43 1.78
N THR A 116 10.12 -2.31 1.28
CA THR A 116 10.67 -0.98 1.54
C THR A 116 10.19 -0.45 2.87
N SER A 117 11.04 0.28 3.58
CA SER A 117 10.74 0.85 4.88
C SER A 117 10.39 2.33 4.77
N LEU A 118 9.44 2.78 5.60
CA LEU A 118 9.22 4.19 5.91
C LEU A 118 9.32 4.38 7.42
N VAL A 119 10.16 5.33 7.84
CA VAL A 119 10.28 5.81 9.21
C VAL A 119 9.75 7.23 9.29
N THR A 120 8.84 7.49 10.21
CA THR A 120 8.24 8.82 10.44
C THR A 120 8.78 9.46 11.70
N ARG A 121 8.77 10.81 11.77
CA ARG A 121 9.19 11.60 12.93
C ARG A 121 10.59 11.27 13.48
N ILE A 122 11.50 10.89 12.60
CA ILE A 122 12.88 10.56 12.96
C ILE A 122 13.63 11.81 13.44
N CYS A 123 14.55 11.66 14.39
CA CYS A 123 15.48 12.74 14.76
C CYS A 123 16.68 12.77 13.81
N PRO A 124 17.30 13.95 13.57
CA PRO A 124 18.42 14.08 12.64
C PRO A 124 19.61 13.14 12.95
N GLN A 125 19.94 12.97 14.23
CA GLN A 125 21.06 12.14 14.67
C GLN A 125 20.88 10.67 14.28
N THR A 126 19.67 10.13 14.48
CA THR A 126 19.35 8.76 14.08
C THR A 126 19.29 8.62 12.56
N ALA A 127 18.77 9.63 11.85
CA ALA A 127 18.72 9.62 10.40
C ALA A 127 20.10 9.56 9.75
N GLU A 128 21.09 10.28 10.26
CA GLU A 128 22.47 10.22 9.74
C GLU A 128 23.11 8.83 9.94
N LYS A 129 22.89 8.21 11.10
CA LYS A 129 23.33 6.83 11.36
C LYS A 129 22.66 5.84 10.41
N LEU A 130 21.35 5.97 10.20
CA LEU A 130 20.61 5.12 9.26
C LEU A 130 21.08 5.31 7.82
N LYS A 131 21.35 6.54 7.39
CA LYS A 131 21.87 6.84 6.05
C LYS A 131 23.22 6.17 5.80
N THR A 132 24.06 6.08 6.83
CA THR A 132 25.35 5.39 6.77
C THR A 132 25.17 3.87 6.65
N ARG A 133 24.23 3.30 7.40
CA ARG A 133 23.94 1.86 7.38
C ARG A 133 23.21 1.40 6.11
N PHE A 134 22.28 2.22 5.62
CA PHE A 134 21.41 1.92 4.49
C PHE A 134 21.68 2.94 3.36
N PRO A 135 22.71 2.74 2.52
CA PRO A 135 23.10 3.70 1.49
C PRO A 135 21.99 3.91 0.43
N ASN A 136 21.17 2.88 0.17
CA ASN A 136 20.01 2.96 -0.71
C ASN A 136 18.78 3.52 0.02
N SER A 137 18.90 4.76 0.51
CA SER A 137 17.86 5.42 1.30
C SER A 137 17.70 6.90 0.97
N HIS A 138 16.61 7.48 1.44
CA HIS A 138 16.31 8.90 1.34
C HIS A 138 15.84 9.44 2.68
N HIS A 139 16.59 10.39 3.23
CA HIS A 139 16.21 11.18 4.40
C HIS A 139 15.59 12.51 3.93
N CYS A 140 14.38 12.83 4.42
CA CYS A 140 13.77 14.14 4.28
C CYS A 140 13.83 14.86 5.64
N PRO A 141 14.77 15.79 5.85
CA PRO A 141 14.90 16.51 7.11
C PRO A 141 13.65 17.33 7.46
N LEU A 142 13.04 17.98 6.46
CA LEU A 142 11.86 18.82 6.64
C LEU A 142 10.65 18.03 7.16
N GLY A 143 10.39 16.86 6.57
CA GLY A 143 9.30 15.96 6.99
C GLY A 143 9.67 15.04 8.14
N ARG A 144 10.93 15.06 8.61
CA ARG A 144 11.47 14.09 9.57
C ARG A 144 11.17 12.65 9.17
N THR A 145 11.39 12.29 7.91
CA THR A 145 11.14 10.92 7.41
C THR A 145 12.39 10.29 6.83
N PHE A 146 12.51 8.98 6.96
CA PHE A 146 13.55 8.17 6.32
C PHE A 146 12.90 7.02 5.56
N ARG A 147 13.29 6.80 4.30
CA ARG A 147 12.78 5.68 3.50
C ARG A 147 13.90 4.89 2.86
N THR A 148 13.72 3.57 2.76
CA THR A 148 14.67 2.68 2.07
C THR A 148 14.14 2.28 0.71
N HIS A 149 15.05 1.82 -0.14
CA HIS A 149 14.77 1.20 -1.42
C HIS A 149 15.42 -0.19 -1.45
N LEU A 150 14.82 -1.10 -2.22
CA LEU A 150 15.39 -2.43 -2.41
C LEU A 150 16.54 -2.36 -3.42
N ASP A 151 17.53 -3.23 -3.23
CA ASP A 151 18.69 -3.32 -4.12
C ASP A 151 18.27 -3.69 -5.55
N GLY A 152 18.93 -3.08 -6.54
CA GLY A 152 18.62 -3.28 -7.97
C GLY A 152 17.46 -2.44 -8.50
N GLN A 153 16.75 -1.70 -7.64
CA GLN A 153 15.86 -0.62 -8.08
C GLN A 153 16.64 0.70 -8.20
N ALA A 154 16.18 1.59 -9.08
CA ALA A 154 16.77 2.93 -9.17
C ALA A 154 16.77 3.58 -7.78
N PRO A 155 17.91 4.13 -7.31
CA PRO A 155 17.99 4.75 -6.00
C PRO A 155 17.00 5.89 -5.96
N CYS A 156 16.00 5.77 -5.07
CA CYS A 156 14.98 6.77 -4.85
C CYS A 156 14.30 7.26 -6.15
N PRO A 157 13.22 6.59 -6.63
CA PRO A 157 12.57 7.02 -7.86
C PRO A 157 12.23 8.51 -7.74
N ALA A 158 12.60 9.26 -8.80
CA ALA A 158 12.26 10.66 -8.90
C ALA A 158 10.76 10.84 -8.63
N PRO A 159 10.33 12.00 -8.10
CA PRO A 159 8.91 12.29 -7.91
C PRO A 159 8.14 11.90 -9.17
N ILE A 160 7.14 11.05 -8.99
CA ILE A 160 6.35 10.52 -10.09
C ILE A 160 5.56 11.68 -10.68
N ASP A 161 5.71 11.91 -11.98
CA ASP A 161 5.01 12.98 -12.68
C ASP A 161 3.49 12.74 -12.61
N PRO A 162 2.72 13.60 -11.93
CA PRO A 162 1.27 13.44 -11.84
C PRO A 162 0.56 13.51 -13.19
N ASP A 163 1.16 14.13 -14.21
CA ASP A 163 0.57 14.19 -15.56
C ASP A 163 0.83 12.92 -16.39
N ALA A 164 1.82 12.12 -15.99
CA ALA A 164 2.08 10.81 -16.59
C ALA A 164 1.20 9.69 -16.02
N HIS A 165 0.41 9.98 -14.98
CA HIS A 165 -0.42 9.00 -14.27
C HIS A 165 -1.90 9.36 -14.34
N ARG A 166 -2.74 8.32 -14.54
CA ARG A 166 -4.20 8.50 -14.59
C ARG A 166 -4.78 9.02 -13.27
N PHE A 167 -4.20 8.59 -12.15
CA PHE A 167 -4.64 8.95 -10.81
C PHE A 167 -3.47 9.54 -10.04
N HIS A 168 -3.72 10.59 -9.28
CA HIS A 168 -2.72 11.20 -8.41
C HIS A 168 -3.40 11.83 -7.19
N ALA A 169 -2.61 12.02 -6.13
CA ALA A 169 -3.03 12.76 -4.95
C ALA A 169 -2.60 14.22 -5.05
N ALA A 170 -3.42 15.15 -4.54
CA ALA A 170 -3.00 16.53 -4.30
C ALA A 170 -2.65 16.72 -2.83
N VAL A 171 -1.55 17.43 -2.54
CA VAL A 171 -1.20 17.87 -1.17
C VAL A 171 -1.25 19.39 -1.14
N VAL A 172 -2.14 19.94 -0.32
CA VAL A 172 -2.44 21.37 -0.24
C VAL A 172 -2.06 21.88 1.14
N THR A 173 -1.30 22.98 1.19
CA THR A 173 -1.03 23.70 2.44
C THR A 173 -1.68 25.06 2.50
N ALA A 174 -2.13 25.48 3.68
CA ALA A 174 -2.64 26.83 3.89
C ALA A 174 -1.50 27.86 3.88
N GLY A 175 -0.36 27.54 4.48
CA GLY A 175 0.80 28.41 4.53
C GLY A 175 2.13 27.66 4.39
N SER A 176 3.23 28.40 4.49
CA SER A 176 4.59 27.85 4.48
C SER A 176 4.94 27.12 5.79
N THR A 177 4.30 27.47 6.91
CA THR A 177 4.52 26.83 8.21
C THR A 177 4.06 25.38 8.25
N ASP A 178 3.15 24.99 7.36
CA ASP A 178 2.62 23.62 7.24
C ASP A 178 3.59 22.70 6.47
N ALA A 179 4.73 23.22 5.98
CA ALA A 179 5.60 22.51 5.04
C ALA A 179 6.21 21.22 5.61
N ALA A 180 6.47 21.15 6.93
CA ALA A 180 6.97 19.93 7.57
C ALA A 180 5.95 18.79 7.51
N VAL A 181 4.69 19.08 7.85
CA VAL A 181 3.58 18.11 7.80
C VAL A 181 3.29 17.71 6.34
N ALA A 182 3.37 18.66 5.40
CA ALA A 182 3.24 18.38 3.98
C ALA A 182 4.37 17.50 3.43
N ALA A 183 5.60 17.73 3.87
CA ALA A 183 6.73 16.89 3.50
C ALA A 183 6.53 15.44 3.99
N GLU A 184 6.05 15.23 5.22
CA GLU A 184 5.72 13.88 5.72
C GLU A 184 4.64 13.19 4.86
N ALA A 185 3.58 13.91 4.49
CA ALA A 185 2.51 13.38 3.62
C ALA A 185 3.04 13.00 2.22
N ILE A 186 3.86 13.86 1.61
CA ILE A 186 4.45 13.62 0.29
C ILE A 186 5.42 12.43 0.35
N GLN A 187 6.25 12.32 1.39
CA GLN A 187 7.17 11.18 1.53
C GLN A 187 6.42 9.87 1.77
N THR A 188 5.29 9.92 2.47
CA THR A 188 4.39 8.77 2.63
C THR A 188 3.81 8.33 1.28
N LEU A 189 3.23 9.25 0.51
CA LEU A 189 2.69 8.96 -0.82
C LEU A 189 3.77 8.46 -1.78
N THR A 190 4.98 9.03 -1.71
CA THR A 190 6.13 8.60 -2.51
C THR A 190 6.55 7.17 -2.17
N TRP A 191 6.61 6.83 -0.88
CA TRP A 191 6.89 5.46 -0.42
C TRP A 191 5.82 4.47 -0.90
N MET A 192 4.57 4.91 -1.01
CA MET A 192 3.46 4.13 -1.56
C MET A 192 3.47 4.03 -3.10
N GLY A 193 4.39 4.72 -3.78
CA GLY A 193 4.46 4.77 -5.24
C GLY A 193 3.35 5.61 -5.90
N VAL A 194 2.80 6.60 -5.17
CA VAL A 194 1.70 7.45 -5.64
C VAL A 194 2.24 8.76 -6.19
N ALA A 195 1.77 9.16 -7.36
CA ALA A 195 2.06 10.47 -7.94
C ALA A 195 1.41 11.60 -7.13
N VAL A 196 2.13 12.70 -6.93
CA VAL A 196 1.70 13.80 -6.06
C VAL A 196 1.84 15.15 -6.75
N ARG A 197 0.75 15.92 -6.75
CA ARG A 197 0.77 17.34 -7.10
C ARG A 197 0.72 18.19 -5.83
N ARG A 198 1.70 19.08 -5.65
CA ARG A 198 1.80 19.94 -4.47
C ARG A 198 1.24 21.34 -4.76
N PHE A 199 0.42 21.84 -3.84
CA PHE A 199 -0.07 23.21 -3.81
C PHE A 199 0.31 23.84 -2.47
N THR A 200 0.91 25.01 -2.50
CA THR A 200 1.38 25.70 -1.30
C THR A 200 0.77 27.07 -1.18
N ASP A 201 0.62 27.52 0.06
CA ASP A 201 0.17 28.87 0.38
C ASP A 201 -1.25 29.16 -0.15
N ILE A 202 -2.17 28.20 0.00
CA ILE A 202 -3.59 28.28 -0.41
C ILE A 202 -4.45 28.71 0.80
N GLY A 203 -3.95 29.62 1.64
CA GLY A 203 -4.61 30.01 2.87
C GLY A 203 -5.94 30.75 2.67
N VAL A 204 -6.84 30.61 3.64
CA VAL A 204 -8.19 31.22 3.60
C VAL A 204 -8.14 32.75 3.55
N ALA A 205 -7.10 33.38 4.10
CA ALA A 205 -6.87 34.83 4.02
C ALA A 205 -6.60 35.34 2.60
N GLY A 206 -6.24 34.46 1.66
CA GLY A 206 -6.04 34.80 0.24
C GLY A 206 -6.85 33.86 -0.65
N PRO A 207 -8.19 33.95 -0.64
CA PRO A 207 -9.07 32.98 -1.31
C PRO A 207 -8.85 32.90 -2.82
N GLN A 208 -8.32 33.95 -3.44
CA GLN A 208 -7.97 33.97 -4.87
C GLN A 208 -6.96 32.88 -5.23
N ARG A 209 -6.05 32.55 -4.32
CA ARG A 209 -5.02 31.51 -4.54
C ARG A 209 -5.65 30.14 -4.72
N LEU A 210 -6.71 29.84 -3.96
CA LEU A 210 -7.49 28.61 -4.17
C LEU A 210 -8.15 28.63 -5.54
N ILE A 211 -8.82 29.73 -5.90
CA ILE A 211 -9.50 29.86 -7.20
C ILE A 211 -8.54 29.58 -8.36
N HIS A 212 -7.32 30.10 -8.31
CA HIS A 212 -6.29 29.83 -9.31
C HIS A 212 -5.82 28.38 -9.33
N ALA A 213 -5.80 27.69 -8.19
CA ALA A 213 -5.41 26.28 -8.09
C ALA A 213 -6.52 25.30 -8.49
N LEU A 214 -7.80 25.72 -8.49
CA LEU A 214 -8.96 24.84 -8.73
C LEU A 214 -8.90 24.01 -10.02
N PRO A 215 -8.49 24.55 -11.19
CA PRO A 215 -8.45 23.75 -12.42
C PRO A 215 -7.56 22.51 -12.29
N GLU A 216 -6.42 22.64 -11.62
CA GLU A 216 -5.50 21.52 -11.38
C GLU A 216 -5.95 20.65 -10.21
N LEU A 217 -6.45 21.24 -9.12
CA LEU A 217 -6.96 20.49 -7.96
C LEU A 217 -8.11 19.55 -8.33
N ARG A 218 -8.98 19.95 -9.27
CA ARG A 218 -10.10 19.12 -9.74
C ARG A 218 -9.67 17.84 -10.47
N LYS A 219 -8.40 17.74 -10.89
CA LYS A 219 -7.85 16.53 -11.53
C LYS A 219 -7.41 15.48 -10.50
N ALA A 220 -7.24 15.87 -9.23
CA ALA A 220 -6.79 14.95 -8.19
C ALA A 220 -7.88 13.94 -7.81
N SER A 221 -7.49 12.69 -7.58
CA SER A 221 -8.43 11.63 -7.18
C SER A 221 -8.60 11.53 -5.66
N ALA A 222 -7.67 12.10 -4.90
CA ALA A 222 -7.74 12.29 -3.45
C ALA A 222 -6.93 13.54 -3.07
N VAL A 223 -7.34 14.25 -2.02
CA VAL A 223 -6.68 15.50 -1.61
C VAL A 223 -6.33 15.46 -0.14
N VAL A 224 -5.08 15.75 0.20
CA VAL A 224 -4.63 15.98 1.57
C VAL A 224 -4.58 17.49 1.79
N VAL A 225 -5.38 18.01 2.71
CA VAL A 225 -5.41 19.45 3.03
C VAL A 225 -4.83 19.65 4.42
N ILE A 226 -3.74 20.41 4.50
CA ILE A 226 -2.95 20.61 5.70
C ILE A 226 -3.05 22.07 6.09
N ALA A 227 -3.59 22.33 7.29
CA ALA A 227 -3.83 23.68 7.74
C ALA A 227 -3.84 23.80 9.27
N GLY A 228 -3.28 24.90 9.76
CA GLY A 228 -3.37 25.32 11.17
C GLY A 228 -4.42 26.40 11.40
N MET A 229 -4.15 27.26 12.39
CA MET A 229 -5.01 28.38 12.80
C MET A 229 -6.44 27.92 13.11
N GLU A 230 -7.45 28.44 12.44
CA GLU A 230 -8.86 28.09 12.60
C GLU A 230 -9.28 26.80 11.88
N GLY A 231 -8.39 26.17 11.09
CA GLY A 231 -8.69 24.93 10.38
C GLY A 231 -9.76 25.06 9.29
N ALA A 232 -9.97 26.27 8.76
CA ALA A 232 -11.05 26.56 7.80
C ALA A 232 -10.75 26.11 6.36
N LEU A 233 -9.49 25.79 6.01
CA LEU A 233 -9.14 25.47 4.62
C LEU A 233 -9.80 24.17 4.09
N PRO A 234 -9.78 23.02 4.81
CA PRO A 234 -10.39 21.79 4.31
C PRO A 234 -11.86 21.91 3.88
N PRO A 235 -12.78 22.49 4.68
CA PRO A 235 -14.17 22.67 4.22
C PRO A 235 -14.31 23.61 3.02
N VAL A 236 -13.48 24.64 2.92
CA VAL A 236 -13.50 25.54 1.75
C VAL A 236 -13.08 24.80 0.49
N VAL A 237 -12.01 24.00 0.56
CA VAL A 237 -11.57 23.15 -0.56
C VAL A 237 -12.65 22.12 -0.91
N ALA A 238 -13.30 21.55 0.09
CA ALA A 238 -14.37 20.56 -0.06
C ALA A 238 -15.57 21.07 -0.87
N GLY A 239 -15.95 22.34 -0.69
CA GLY A 239 -17.02 22.97 -1.46
C GLY A 239 -16.75 23.07 -2.98
N HIS A 240 -15.51 22.82 -3.43
CA HIS A 240 -15.13 22.95 -4.82
C HIS A 240 -14.74 21.63 -5.51
N LEU A 241 -14.64 20.53 -4.76
CA LEU A 241 -14.11 19.26 -5.25
C LEU A 241 -15.05 18.10 -4.95
N SER A 242 -15.17 17.16 -5.89
CA SER A 242 -15.86 15.88 -5.70
C SER A 242 -14.96 14.78 -5.12
N ALA A 243 -13.66 15.03 -5.00
CA ALA A 243 -12.70 14.08 -4.43
C ALA A 243 -12.81 14.03 -2.88
N PRO A 244 -12.46 12.89 -2.25
CA PRO A 244 -12.32 12.83 -0.80
C PRO A 244 -11.17 13.71 -0.32
N ILE A 245 -11.39 14.39 0.81
CA ILE A 245 -10.42 15.26 1.46
C ILE A 245 -10.00 14.65 2.80
N PHE A 246 -8.70 14.47 2.95
CA PHE A 246 -8.06 14.08 4.21
C PHE A 246 -7.46 15.32 4.86
N ALA A 247 -8.16 15.85 5.85
CA ALA A 247 -7.79 17.06 6.57
C ALA A 247 -6.77 16.74 7.66
N VAL A 248 -5.62 17.40 7.63
CA VAL A 248 -4.54 17.27 8.62
C VAL A 248 -4.44 18.60 9.39
N PRO A 249 -4.98 18.66 10.62
CA PRO A 249 -4.78 19.83 11.46
C PRO A 249 -3.31 19.90 11.86
N THR A 250 -2.73 21.10 11.84
CA THR A 250 -1.34 21.29 12.28
C THR A 250 -1.29 22.00 13.63
N SER A 251 -0.25 21.73 14.42
CA SER A 251 0.00 22.41 15.70
C SER A 251 0.47 23.86 15.55
N VAL A 252 0.70 24.33 14.32
CA VAL A 252 1.16 25.70 14.04
C VAL A 252 0.07 26.74 14.32
N GLY A 253 0.51 27.99 14.51
CA GLY A 253 -0.33 29.12 14.90
C GLY A 253 0.02 29.62 16.29
N TYR A 254 -0.74 30.59 16.79
CA TYR A 254 -0.47 31.26 18.06
C TYR A 254 -1.73 31.31 18.94
N GLY A 255 -1.53 31.42 20.26
CA GLY A 255 -2.58 31.67 21.24
C GLY A 255 -3.76 30.70 21.14
N ALA A 256 -4.82 31.14 20.47
CA ALA A 256 -6.07 30.42 20.30
C ALA A 256 -5.96 29.12 19.48
N THR A 257 -4.84 28.78 18.84
CA THR A 257 -4.66 27.48 18.17
C THR A 257 -4.62 26.30 19.17
N LEU A 258 -4.21 26.56 20.43
CA LEU A 258 -4.11 25.56 21.51
C LEU A 258 -3.36 24.29 21.08
N GLY A 259 -2.20 24.45 20.42
CA GLY A 259 -1.38 23.34 19.95
C GLY A 259 -2.03 22.48 18.86
N GLY A 260 -2.97 23.04 18.09
CA GLY A 260 -3.68 22.34 17.02
C GLY A 260 -5.06 21.81 17.42
N LEU A 261 -5.50 22.00 18.67
CA LEU A 261 -6.84 21.61 19.10
C LEU A 261 -7.93 22.41 18.40
N THR A 262 -7.73 23.71 18.21
CA THR A 262 -8.69 24.56 17.49
C THR A 262 -8.91 24.13 16.04
N PRO A 263 -7.87 23.96 15.20
CA PRO A 263 -8.08 23.47 13.84
C PRO A 263 -8.62 22.04 13.82
N LEU A 264 -8.21 21.16 14.76
CA LEU A 264 -8.78 19.81 14.87
C LEU A 264 -10.29 19.83 15.10
N LEU A 265 -10.76 20.59 16.10
CA LEU A 265 -12.18 20.68 16.43
C LEU A 265 -12.97 21.38 15.32
N GLY A 266 -12.40 22.42 14.70
CA GLY A 266 -13.01 23.11 13.55
C GLY A 266 -13.19 22.18 12.35
N MET A 267 -12.16 21.42 12.00
CA MET A 267 -12.22 20.44 10.91
C MET A 267 -13.21 19.31 11.20
N LEU A 268 -13.27 18.81 12.45
CA LEU A 268 -14.22 17.75 12.86
C LEU A 268 -15.67 18.22 12.88
N SER A 269 -15.90 19.49 13.24
CA SER A 269 -17.25 20.09 13.33
C SER A 269 -17.75 20.62 11.98
N SER A 270 -16.94 20.48 10.92
CA SER A 270 -17.29 20.87 9.56
C SER A 270 -18.53 20.12 9.05
N CYS A 271 -19.38 20.81 8.29
CA CYS A 271 -20.53 20.20 7.59
C CYS A 271 -20.16 19.57 6.23
N ALA A 272 -18.92 19.71 5.77
CA ALA A 272 -18.49 19.16 4.49
C ALA A 272 -18.40 17.62 4.54
N ALA A 273 -19.30 16.94 3.83
CA ALA A 273 -19.47 15.49 3.91
C ALA A 273 -18.28 14.67 3.37
N ASN A 274 -17.47 15.25 2.48
CA ASN A 274 -16.29 14.60 1.89
C ASN A 274 -14.99 14.91 2.64
N VAL A 275 -15.05 15.44 3.87
CA VAL A 275 -13.88 15.69 4.71
C VAL A 275 -13.75 14.63 5.80
N ALA A 276 -12.60 13.96 5.83
CA ALA A 276 -12.18 13.08 6.92
C ALA A 276 -10.95 13.66 7.61
N VAL A 277 -10.98 13.75 8.94
CA VAL A 277 -9.93 14.43 9.73
C VAL A 277 -9.00 13.39 10.36
N VAL A 278 -7.69 13.63 10.27
CA VAL A 278 -6.67 12.83 10.97
C VAL A 278 -6.14 13.57 12.19
N ASN A 279 -5.22 12.94 12.93
CA ASN A 279 -4.65 13.56 14.13
C ASN A 279 -3.77 14.77 13.79
N ILE A 280 -3.48 15.59 14.80
CA ILE A 280 -2.63 16.77 14.69
C ILE A 280 -1.23 16.38 14.19
N ASP A 281 -0.74 17.12 13.20
CA ASP A 281 0.54 16.91 12.52
C ASP A 281 0.70 15.51 11.91
N ALA A 282 -0.38 14.75 11.70
CA ALA A 282 -0.31 13.40 11.16
C ALA A 282 -0.30 13.42 9.62
N GLY A 283 0.72 14.07 9.04
CA GLY A 283 0.94 14.09 7.59
C GLY A 283 1.02 12.68 7.00
N PHE A 284 1.64 11.76 7.75
CA PHE A 284 1.62 10.33 7.48
C PHE A 284 0.21 9.77 7.26
N LYS A 285 -0.73 9.99 8.21
CA LYS A 285 -2.09 9.45 8.09
C LYS A 285 -2.85 10.06 6.91
N GLY A 286 -2.70 11.37 6.68
CA GLY A 286 -3.31 12.04 5.53
C GLY A 286 -2.81 11.46 4.20
N GLY A 287 -1.48 11.35 4.05
CA GLY A 287 -0.85 10.74 2.88
C GLY A 287 -1.24 9.27 2.69
N TYR A 288 -1.25 8.48 3.76
CA TYR A 288 -1.58 7.04 3.70
C TYR A 288 -3.02 6.79 3.25
N LEU A 289 -3.99 7.56 3.76
CA LEU A 289 -5.39 7.43 3.34
C LEU A 289 -5.56 7.82 1.87
N ALA A 290 -4.95 8.93 1.43
CA ALA A 290 -4.97 9.33 0.03
C ALA A 290 -4.35 8.25 -0.87
N GLY A 291 -3.19 7.71 -0.49
CA GLY A 291 -2.53 6.66 -1.27
C GLY A 291 -3.34 5.37 -1.35
N THR A 292 -4.10 5.04 -0.30
CA THR A 292 -5.01 3.88 -0.33
C THR A 292 -6.13 4.07 -1.36
N ILE A 293 -6.70 5.27 -1.46
CA ILE A 293 -7.71 5.58 -2.51
C ILE A 293 -7.11 5.41 -3.90
N ILE A 294 -5.91 5.96 -4.14
CA ILE A 294 -5.25 5.83 -5.45
C ILE A 294 -5.00 4.37 -5.79
N ARG A 295 -4.48 3.57 -4.85
CA ARG A 295 -4.25 2.13 -5.06
C ARG A 295 -5.54 1.39 -5.42
N GLN A 296 -6.65 1.70 -4.77
CA GLN A 296 -7.94 1.06 -5.10
C GLN A 296 -8.43 1.42 -6.51
N LEU A 297 -8.23 2.66 -6.94
CA LEU A 297 -8.57 3.09 -8.31
C LEU A 297 -7.69 2.41 -9.37
N GLU A 298 -6.40 2.25 -9.09
CA GLU A 298 -5.46 1.50 -9.94
C GLU A 298 -5.87 0.03 -10.07
N ASN A 299 -6.14 -0.64 -8.95
CA ASN A 299 -6.56 -2.04 -8.91
C ASN A 299 -7.89 -2.25 -9.67
N ALA A 300 -8.86 -1.35 -9.46
CA ALA A 300 -10.14 -1.41 -10.17
C ALA A 300 -9.97 -1.29 -11.70
N THR A 301 -9.02 -0.47 -12.16
CA THR A 301 -8.70 -0.32 -13.58
C THR A 301 -8.03 -1.58 -14.14
N GLN A 302 -7.07 -2.14 -13.42
CA GLN A 302 -6.36 -3.37 -13.84
C GLN A 302 -7.30 -4.58 -13.96
N ASN A 303 -8.25 -4.70 -13.04
CA ASN A 303 -9.25 -5.77 -13.09
C ASN A 303 -10.19 -5.63 -14.29
N GLN A 304 -10.58 -4.41 -14.67
CA GLN A 304 -11.40 -4.16 -15.86
C GLN A 304 -10.65 -4.47 -17.16
N THR A 305 -9.37 -4.09 -17.26
CA THR A 305 -8.55 -4.45 -18.44
C THR A 305 -8.39 -5.96 -18.58
N ASN A 306 -8.16 -6.67 -17.47
CA ASN A 306 -8.03 -8.13 -17.49
C ASN A 306 -9.34 -8.83 -17.89
N ASP A 307 -10.50 -8.40 -17.39
CA ASP A 307 -11.80 -8.99 -17.78
C ASP A 307 -12.18 -8.70 -19.25
N SER A 308 -11.80 -7.53 -19.79
CA SER A 308 -12.04 -7.21 -21.20
C SER A 308 -11.18 -8.03 -22.17
N SER A 309 -9.96 -8.40 -21.79
CA SER A 309 -9.06 -9.23 -22.62
C SER A 309 -9.46 -10.71 -22.70
N VAL A 310 -10.32 -11.18 -21.80
CA VAL A 310 -10.85 -12.56 -21.80
C VAL A 310 -12.11 -12.69 -22.67
N LYS A 311 -12.75 -11.57 -23.06
CA LYS A 311 -14.03 -11.54 -23.79
C LYS A 311 -13.90 -11.45 -25.32
N ASP A 312 -12.70 -11.44 -25.89
CA ASP A 312 -12.49 -11.58 -27.34
C ASP A 312 -11.97 -12.99 -27.68
N PRO A 313 -12.85 -13.99 -27.83
CA PRO A 313 -12.56 -15.09 -28.73
C PRO A 313 -12.68 -14.51 -30.15
N THR A 314 -11.56 -14.32 -30.82
CA THR A 314 -11.54 -14.01 -32.25
C THR A 314 -12.35 -15.08 -33.01
N PRO A 315 -13.11 -14.70 -34.06
CA PRO A 315 -14.08 -15.57 -34.73
C PRO A 315 -13.43 -16.75 -35.48
#